data_AF-A0A7I8DHD7-F1
#
_entry.id   AF-A0A7I8DHD7-F1
#
_cell.length_a   1.000
_cell.length_b   1.000
_cell.length_c   1.000
_cell.angle_alpha   90.00
_cell.angle_beta   90.00
_cell.angle_gamma   90.00
#
_symmetry.space_group_name_H-M   'P 1'
#
loop_
_entity.id
_entity.type
_entity.pdbx_description
1 polymer ?
#
loop_
_entity_poly.entity_id
_entity_poly.type
_entity_poly.pdbx_seq_one_letter_code
_entity_poly.pdbx_strand_id
1 'polypeptide(L)'
;MEKGDAYPRVKCVVDTCTHYITGDYCSAGNIDILFEEEGRMAQTIEQTMCKTYAHASSVANMIGSMDNVNWSGTMSHLFTGDQVRPTITCVVSSCEYWADGNLCVAEAIEVTGRHANECQDTNCQTYRKKQS
;
A
#
# COMPACT_ATOMS: atom_id res chain seq x y z
N MET A 1 28.25 -4.01 14.18
CA MET A 1 27.53 -3.12 13.25
C MET A 1 26.05 -3.31 13.54
N GLU A 2 25.44 -2.36 14.22
CA GLU A 2 24.01 -2.41 14.59
C GLU A 2 23.17 -2.28 13.31
N LYS A 3 22.43 -3.33 12.98
CA LYS A 3 21.48 -3.35 11.87
C LYS A 3 20.24 -2.58 12.34
N GLY A 4 20.32 -1.25 12.30
CA GLY A 4 19.16 -0.39 12.54
C GLY A 4 18.04 -0.77 11.59
N ASP A 5 16.86 -0.99 12.13
CA ASP A 5 15.65 -1.43 11.43
C ASP A 5 15.32 -0.47 10.28
N ALA A 6 15.85 -0.73 9.08
CA ALA A 6 15.58 0.03 7.89
C ALA A 6 14.22 -0.41 7.32
N TYR A 7 13.16 0.26 7.75
CA TYR A 7 11.83 0.07 7.16
C TYR A 7 11.78 0.73 5.79
N PRO A 8 11.09 0.10 4.84
CA PRO A 8 10.98 0.64 3.51
C PRO A 8 10.21 1.96 3.53
N ARG A 9 10.72 2.97 2.82
CA ARG A 9 9.96 4.19 2.59
C ARG A 9 8.88 3.94 1.55
N VAL A 10 7.63 4.24 1.88
CA VAL A 10 6.50 4.01 0.97
C VAL A 10 5.98 5.34 0.45
N LYS A 11 6.25 5.61 -0.83
CA LYS A 11 5.61 6.69 -1.57
C LYS A 11 4.27 6.21 -2.11
N CYS A 12 3.22 6.99 -1.90
CA CYS A 12 1.86 6.68 -2.35
C CYS A 12 1.29 7.87 -3.10
N VAL A 13 1.05 7.72 -4.40
CA VAL A 13 0.42 8.71 -5.27
C VAL A 13 -0.94 8.17 -5.71
N VAL A 14 -1.82 7.98 -4.73
CA VAL A 14 -3.18 7.44 -4.87
C VAL A 14 -4.10 8.29 -4.00
N ASP A 15 -4.53 9.43 -4.52
CA ASP A 15 -5.28 10.46 -3.80
C ASP A 15 -6.69 10.03 -3.34
N THR A 16 -7.20 8.94 -3.91
CA THR A 16 -8.46 8.30 -3.51
C THR A 16 -8.29 7.25 -2.41
N CYS A 17 -7.07 6.91 -2.00
CA CYS A 17 -6.81 5.90 -0.99
C CYS A 17 -6.94 6.46 0.44
N THR A 18 -7.56 5.69 1.34
CA THR A 18 -7.68 6.05 2.77
C THR A 18 -6.34 6.13 3.49
N HIS A 19 -5.32 5.45 2.98
CA HIS A 19 -3.97 5.41 3.53
C HIS A 19 -3.06 6.50 2.97
N TYR A 20 -3.53 7.30 2.00
CA TYR A 20 -2.77 8.43 1.49
C TYR A 20 -2.73 9.55 2.53
N ILE A 21 -1.54 10.09 2.78
CA ILE A 21 -1.34 11.29 3.58
C ILE A 21 -0.57 12.34 2.78
N THR A 22 -0.74 13.61 3.18
CA THR A 22 -0.12 14.76 2.48
C THR A 22 1.40 14.57 2.32
N GLY A 23 1.90 14.85 1.11
CA GLY A 23 3.32 14.68 0.76
C GLY A 23 3.65 13.34 0.08
N ASP A 24 2.64 12.69 -0.51
CA ASP A 24 2.77 11.40 -1.22
C ASP A 24 3.28 10.26 -0.34
N TYR A 25 2.85 10.19 0.92
CA TYR A 25 3.20 9.10 1.83
C TYR A 25 2.03 8.15 2.05
N CYS A 26 2.34 6.89 2.37
CA CYS A 26 1.37 5.90 2.82
C CYS A 26 1.41 5.75 4.34
N SER A 27 0.25 5.78 5.00
CA SER A 27 0.11 5.51 6.44
C SER A 27 -0.26 4.07 6.77
N ALA A 28 -0.39 3.18 5.77
CA ALA A 28 -0.73 1.78 6.00
C ALA A 28 0.37 1.05 6.80
N GLY A 29 -0.04 0.23 7.78
CA GLY A 29 0.90 -0.60 8.55
C GLY A 29 1.50 -1.76 7.78
N ASN A 30 0.82 -2.23 6.73
CA ASN A 30 1.32 -3.22 5.78
C ASN A 30 0.87 -2.86 4.37
N ILE A 31 1.70 -3.13 3.37
CA ILE A 31 1.40 -2.92 1.95
C ILE A 31 1.51 -4.25 1.24
N ASP A 32 0.43 -4.67 0.58
CA ASP A 32 0.32 -5.93 -0.13
C ASP A 32 0.36 -5.69 -1.64
N ILE A 33 1.44 -6.11 -2.30
CA ILE A 33 1.60 -6.07 -3.75
C ILE A 33 1.34 -7.45 -4.34
N LEU A 34 0.41 -7.53 -5.29
CA LEU A 34 0.04 -8.78 -5.97
C LEU A 34 -0.14 -8.57 -7.49
N PHE A 35 -0.51 -9.67 -8.14
CA PHE A 35 -0.98 -9.75 -9.51
C PHE A 35 -2.40 -10.31 -9.48
N GLU A 36 -3.30 -9.81 -10.35
CA GLU A 36 -4.73 -10.13 -10.29
C GLU A 36 -5.04 -11.60 -10.59
N GLU A 37 -4.43 -12.16 -11.63
CA GLU A 37 -4.83 -13.48 -12.16
C GLU A 37 -4.08 -14.63 -11.45
N GLU A 38 -4.86 -15.54 -10.87
CA GLU A 38 -4.32 -16.71 -10.16
C GLU A 38 -3.49 -17.61 -11.08
N GLY A 39 -2.40 -18.15 -10.54
CA GLY A 39 -1.51 -19.05 -11.28
C GLY A 39 -0.54 -18.37 -12.26
N ARG A 40 -0.60 -17.04 -12.39
CA ARG A 40 0.33 -16.23 -13.19
C ARG A 40 1.01 -15.17 -12.33
N MET A 41 2.03 -14.54 -12.89
CA MET A 41 2.83 -13.51 -12.22
C MET A 41 3.00 -12.30 -13.12
N ALA A 42 3.03 -11.11 -12.50
CA ALA A 42 3.28 -9.87 -13.23
C ALA A 42 4.58 -9.95 -14.03
N GLN A 43 4.53 -9.42 -15.24
CA GLN A 43 5.65 -9.30 -16.17
C GLN A 43 6.00 -7.83 -16.38
N THR A 44 5.02 -6.94 -16.22
CA THR A 44 5.16 -5.48 -16.34
C THR A 44 4.60 -4.77 -15.10
N ILE A 45 4.84 -3.47 -14.99
CA ILE A 45 4.38 -2.65 -13.87
C ILE A 45 2.84 -2.61 -13.82
N GLU A 46 2.20 -2.51 -14.98
CA GLU A 46 0.74 -2.39 -15.19
C GLU A 46 -0.04 -3.63 -14.72
N GLN A 47 0.68 -4.72 -14.46
CA GLN A 47 0.13 -5.97 -13.97
C GLN A 47 0.22 -6.08 -12.44
N THR A 48 0.97 -5.20 -11.80
CA THR A 48 1.05 -5.16 -10.34
C THR A 48 -0.09 -4.34 -9.78
N MET A 49 -0.56 -4.69 -8.59
CA MET A 49 -1.61 -3.96 -7.89
C MET A 49 -1.36 -3.94 -6.39
N CYS A 50 -1.82 -2.88 -5.71
CA CYS A 50 -1.78 -2.73 -4.26
C CYS A 50 -3.11 -3.20 -3.65
N LYS A 51 -3.14 -4.38 -3.02
CA LYS A 51 -4.34 -4.90 -2.34
C LYS A 51 -4.81 -4.04 -1.19
N THR A 52 -3.84 -3.41 -0.51
CA THR A 52 -4.10 -2.57 0.66
C THR A 52 -4.84 -1.29 0.28
N TYR A 53 -4.98 -1.00 -1.01
CA TYR A 53 -5.83 0.07 -1.46
C TYR A 53 -7.27 -0.07 -0.91
N ALA A 54 -7.75 1.01 -0.30
CA ALA A 54 -9.15 1.16 0.08
C ALA A 54 -9.61 2.55 -0.35
N HIS A 55 -10.69 2.62 -1.13
CA HIS A 55 -11.21 3.89 -1.63
C HIS A 55 -11.82 4.72 -0.48
N ALA A 56 -11.54 6.02 -0.42
CA ALA A 56 -11.97 6.92 0.65
C ALA A 56 -13.50 7.04 0.76
N SER A 57 -14.23 6.96 -0.35
CA SER A 57 -15.70 6.94 -0.32
C SER A 57 -16.27 5.69 0.34
N SER A 58 -15.55 4.55 0.33
CA SER A 58 -16.01 3.32 0.99
C SER A 58 -16.15 3.53 2.50
N VAL A 59 -15.29 4.36 3.10
CA VAL A 59 -15.38 4.74 4.52
C VAL A 59 -16.39 5.87 4.74
N ALA A 60 -16.49 6.83 3.81
CA ALA A 60 -17.52 7.88 3.89
C ALA A 60 -18.94 7.29 3.88
N ASN A 61 -19.17 6.24 3.08
CA ASN A 61 -20.45 5.52 3.04
C ASN A 61 -20.73 4.75 4.34
N MET A 62 -19.70 4.32 5.08
CA MET A 62 -19.87 3.78 6.44
C MET A 62 -20.26 4.87 7.45
N ILE A 63 -19.80 6.11 7.26
CA ILE A 63 -20.06 7.25 8.16
C ILE A 63 -21.44 7.89 7.90
N GLY A 64 -21.90 7.95 6.66
CA GLY A 64 -23.22 8.52 6.29
C GLY A 64 -24.43 7.77 6.85
N SER A 65 -24.22 6.64 7.53
CA SER A 65 -25.25 5.88 8.24
C SER A 65 -25.35 6.24 9.74
N MET A 66 -24.57 7.21 10.22
CA MET A 66 -24.48 7.59 11.64
C MET A 66 -24.65 9.11 11.84
N ASP A 67 -25.88 9.60 11.75
CA ASP A 67 -26.19 10.95 12.21
C ASP A 67 -26.12 11.02 13.74
N ASN A 68 -25.33 11.97 14.27
CA ASN A 68 -25.16 12.35 15.68
C ASN A 68 -24.21 11.51 16.57
N VAL A 69 -22.95 11.32 16.16
CA VAL A 69 -21.86 10.97 17.08
C VAL A 69 -20.73 12.00 17.04
N ASN A 70 -20.29 12.43 18.23
CA ASN A 70 -19.14 13.32 18.40
C ASN A 70 -17.86 12.60 17.95
N TRP A 71 -17.44 12.91 16.73
CA TRP A 71 -16.32 12.30 15.99
C TRP A 71 -14.93 12.51 16.63
N SER A 72 -14.82 13.29 17.70
CA SER A 72 -13.54 13.51 18.39
C SER A 72 -12.94 12.25 19.03
N GLY A 73 -13.72 11.19 19.25
CA GLY A 73 -13.27 9.95 19.89
C GLY A 73 -12.76 8.86 18.93
N THR A 74 -13.33 8.73 17.74
CA THR A 74 -13.00 7.69 16.74
C THR A 74 -11.74 7.99 15.95
N MET A 75 -11.29 9.24 15.98
CA MET A 75 -10.09 9.69 15.29
C MET A 75 -8.78 9.38 16.05
N SER A 76 -8.85 9.01 17.35
CA SER A 76 -7.66 8.78 18.17
C SER A 76 -6.78 7.63 17.67
N HIS A 77 -7.34 6.61 17.01
CA HIS A 77 -6.55 5.54 16.37
C HIS A 77 -5.87 5.95 15.06
N LEU A 78 -6.26 7.09 14.47
CA LEU A 78 -5.63 7.67 13.27
C LEU A 78 -4.52 8.67 13.64
N PHE A 79 -4.44 9.08 14.91
CA PHE A 79 -3.50 10.09 15.41
C PHE A 79 -2.58 9.61 16.56
N THR A 80 -2.57 8.32 16.89
CA THR A 80 -1.46 7.78 17.68
C THR A 80 -0.20 7.89 16.84
N GLY A 81 0.61 8.92 17.12
CA GLY A 81 1.89 9.21 16.48
C GLY A 81 2.98 8.18 16.74
N ASP A 82 2.63 6.89 16.81
CA ASP A 82 3.58 5.85 16.53
C ASP A 82 4.00 6.01 15.07
N GLN A 83 5.31 6.10 14.83
CA GLN A 83 5.84 5.98 13.48
C GLN A 83 5.42 4.62 12.97
N VAL A 84 4.35 4.58 12.17
CA VAL A 84 3.93 3.37 11.48
C VAL A 84 5.12 2.97 10.62
N ARG A 85 5.69 1.82 10.97
CA ARG A 85 6.83 1.21 10.32
C ARG A 85 6.27 0.19 9.33
N PRO A 86 6.00 0.59 8.06
CA PRO A 86 5.27 -0.27 7.15
C PRO A 86 6.08 -1.54 6.85
N THR A 87 5.40 -2.69 6.86
CA THR A 87 5.89 -3.89 6.21
C THR A 87 5.38 -3.96 4.77
N ILE A 88 6.10 -4.66 3.90
CA ILE A 88 5.66 -4.87 2.51
C ILE A 88 5.64 -6.37 2.24
N THR A 89 4.45 -6.87 1.97
CA THR A 89 4.24 -8.20 1.44
C THR A 89 4.15 -8.10 -0.08
N CYS A 90 5.03 -8.79 -0.79
CA CYS A 90 5.05 -8.88 -2.24
C CYS A 90 4.82 -10.34 -2.63
N VAL A 91 3.65 -10.66 -3.19
CA VAL A 91 3.34 -12.00 -3.70
C VAL A 91 3.86 -12.19 -5.12
N VAL A 92 4.22 -11.09 -5.79
CA VAL A 92 4.77 -11.07 -7.15
C VAL A 92 6.19 -11.65 -7.15
N SER A 93 6.31 -12.98 -7.22
CA SER A 93 7.59 -13.69 -7.13
C SER A 93 8.53 -13.43 -8.32
N SER A 94 8.00 -12.90 -9.42
CA SER A 94 8.76 -12.39 -10.56
C SER A 94 9.46 -11.05 -10.30
N CYS A 95 9.21 -10.37 -9.18
CA CYS A 95 9.81 -9.08 -8.85
C CYS A 95 11.23 -9.23 -8.28
N GLU A 96 12.22 -8.48 -8.75
CA GLU A 96 13.63 -8.51 -8.30
C GLU A 96 13.78 -8.38 -6.78
N TYR A 97 12.89 -7.63 -6.14
CA TYR A 97 12.89 -7.39 -4.71
C TYR A 97 12.10 -8.42 -3.90
N TRP A 98 11.53 -9.44 -4.54
CA TRP A 98 10.87 -10.53 -3.84
C TRP A 98 11.88 -11.42 -3.12
N ALA A 99 11.63 -11.70 -1.85
CA ALA A 99 12.36 -12.62 -1.00
C ALA A 99 11.43 -13.67 -0.37
N ASP A 100 12.04 -14.68 0.27
CA ASP A 100 11.32 -15.78 0.91
C ASP A 100 10.22 -15.30 1.85
N GLY A 101 9.09 -16.01 1.83
CA GLY A 101 7.91 -15.66 2.64
C GLY A 101 7.09 -14.48 2.09
N ASN A 102 7.21 -14.16 0.79
CA ASN A 102 6.55 -13.02 0.16
C ASN A 102 6.98 -11.67 0.74
N LEU A 103 8.21 -11.57 1.23
CA LEU A 103 8.73 -10.32 1.75
C LEU A 103 9.28 -9.49 0.58
N CYS A 104 9.05 -8.18 0.62
CA CYS A 104 9.75 -7.24 -0.26
C CYS A 104 10.98 -6.68 0.45
N VAL A 105 12.17 -6.82 -0.16
CA VAL A 105 13.44 -6.30 0.39
C VAL A 105 13.86 -4.97 -0.22
N ALA A 106 12.98 -4.31 -0.99
CA ALA A 106 13.25 -2.98 -1.51
C ALA A 106 13.36 -1.95 -0.36
N GLU A 107 14.36 -1.08 -0.41
CA GLU A 107 14.55 0.00 0.60
C GLU A 107 13.47 1.09 0.52
N ALA A 108 12.81 1.21 -0.64
CA ALA A 108 11.69 2.09 -0.85
C ALA A 108 10.78 1.50 -1.92
N ILE A 109 9.46 1.74 -1.80
CA ILE A 109 8.50 1.45 -2.86
C ILE A 109 7.68 2.68 -3.23
N GLU A 110 7.21 2.71 -4.47
CA GLU A 110 6.28 3.71 -4.97
C GLU A 110 5.02 3.03 -5.52
N VAL A 111 3.88 3.36 -4.94
CA VAL A 111 2.55 2.96 -5.42
C VAL A 111 1.89 4.15 -6.08
N THR A 112 1.39 3.97 -7.31
CA THR A 112 0.72 5.00 -8.10
C THR A 112 -0.65 4.53 -8.55
N GLY A 113 -1.58 5.47 -8.73
CA GLY A 113 -2.94 5.17 -9.19
C GLY A 113 -3.83 6.38 -8.96
N ARG A 114 -3.45 7.55 -9.49
CA ARG A 114 -4.19 8.79 -9.27
C ARG A 114 -5.64 8.61 -9.78
N HIS A 115 -6.60 8.97 -8.94
CA HIS A 115 -8.03 8.73 -9.18
C HIS A 115 -8.41 7.25 -9.35
N ALA A 116 -7.63 6.32 -8.77
CA ALA A 116 -8.01 4.91 -8.70
C ALA A 116 -9.41 4.76 -8.10
N ASN A 117 -10.19 3.81 -8.62
CA ASN A 117 -11.49 3.43 -8.09
C ASN A 117 -11.39 2.07 -7.39
N GLU A 118 -10.56 1.18 -7.92
CA GLU A 118 -10.28 -0.15 -7.37
C GLU A 118 -8.78 -0.43 -7.28
N CYS A 119 -8.41 -1.53 -6.61
CA CYS A 119 -7.01 -1.85 -6.38
C CYS A 119 -6.24 -2.13 -7.68
N GLN A 120 -6.91 -2.62 -8.73
CA GLN A 120 -6.35 -2.87 -10.06
C GLN A 120 -5.94 -1.58 -10.79
N ASP A 121 -6.49 -0.43 -10.40
CA ASP A 121 -6.07 0.87 -10.93
C ASP A 121 -4.74 1.36 -10.33
N THR A 122 -4.20 0.62 -9.36
CA THR A 122 -2.94 0.94 -8.69
C THR A 122 -1.82 0.08 -9.24
N ASN A 123 -0.59 0.60 -9.19
CA ASN A 123 0.60 -0.05 -9.70
C ASN A 123 1.78 0.17 -8.75
N CYS A 124 2.63 -0.85 -8.59
CA CYS A 124 3.92 -0.73 -7.91
C CYS A 124 4.98 -0.31 -8.93
N GLN A 125 5.29 0.99 -8.99
CA GLN A 125 6.31 1.54 -9.91
C GLN A 125 7.72 1.03 -9.62
N THR A 126 7.94 0.53 -8.41
CA THR A 126 9.21 -0.10 -8.01
C THR A 126 9.38 -1.49 -8.59
N TYR A 127 8.33 -2.12 -9.14
CA TYR A 127 8.43 -3.44 -9.74
C TYR A 127 9.51 -3.46 -10.83
N ARG A 128 10.43 -4.43 -10.69
CA ARG A 128 11.42 -4.79 -11.70
C ARG A 128 11.35 -6.29 -11.89
N LYS A 129 11.28 -6.76 -13.12
CA LYS A 129 11.26 -8.20 -13.40
C LYS A 129 12.62 -8.82 -13.06
N LYS A 130 12.63 -9.92 -12.29
CA LYS A 130 13.82 -10.78 -12.11
C LYS A 130 14.33 -11.22 -13.47
N GLN A 131 15.61 -10.95 -13.73
CA GLN A 131 16.30 -11.58 -14.84
C GLN A 131 16.51 -13.05 -14.47
N SER A 132 16.00 -13.94 -15.31
CA SER A 132 16.10 -15.40 -15.17
C SER A 132 17.34 -15.92 -15.87
#